data_AF-A0A8S2LV15-F1
#
_entry.id   AF-A0A8S2LV15-F1
#
_cell.length_a   1.000
_cell.length_b   1.000
_cell.length_c   1.000
_cell.angle_alpha   90.00
_cell.angle_beta   90.00
_cell.angle_gamma   90.00
#
_symmetry.space_group_name_H-M   'P 1'
#
loop_
_entity.id
_entity.type
_entity.pdbx_description
1 polymer ?
#
loop_
_entity_poly.entity_id
_entity_poly.type
_entity_poly.pdbx_seq_one_letter_code
_entity_poly.pdbx_strand_id
1 'polypeptide(L)'
;MWHKATSRFFRGVYQDDNNCVNSEDEIVPQVAAMSEKVDKMKMVSKLSVSPVEKSASKIQAAFRKHQARLKLKKQAAWQIHEKLEYSSEQTESKLKDMFEKLLKSSDILSPSVTKLLHKAGLPVEEKELLRLTNPDNIRVDATYQGPRVEGPITRKIFVDLIEAFQRGQVLHEKYVCEILHQARAILKSLPNFNHVDLTYLRHVFVVGDLHGQLADLLHIFNSNGLPSTDNAYVFNGDFVDRGRNSVEVILLLLVALILYPSSVFLNRGNHEDIMVTVRYGFFNELNQKYRTRKAPLIDLFKDIFSWLPLYSYVDAGKCKIIILHGGISDKINLKKLNHISRNRYVSIEVSPQSKTGAKRLTEEEENEYRQIQGMQ
;
A
#
# COMPACT_ATOMS: atom_id res chain seq x y z
N MET A 1 -17.99 -9.13 0.42
CA MET A 1 -19.22 -8.42 -0.02
C MET A 1 -18.92 -7.36 -1.10
N TRP A 2 -17.82 -7.51 -1.86
CA TRP A 2 -17.28 -6.48 -2.77
C TRP A 2 -17.52 -6.75 -4.28
N HIS A 3 -18.20 -7.84 -4.64
CA HIS A 3 -18.48 -8.18 -6.05
C HIS A 3 -19.86 -7.76 -6.56
N LYS A 4 -20.73 -7.17 -5.70
CA LYS A 4 -22.06 -6.66 -6.11
C LYS A 4 -22.09 -5.16 -6.42
N ALA A 5 -21.07 -4.39 -6.03
CA ALA A 5 -21.04 -2.93 -6.25
C ALA A 5 -20.33 -2.51 -7.55
N THR A 6 -19.26 -3.22 -7.94
CA THR A 6 -18.47 -2.90 -9.14
C THR A 6 -19.17 -3.28 -10.45
N SER A 7 -20.12 -4.23 -10.45
CA SER A 7 -20.93 -4.54 -11.65
C SER A 7 -22.06 -3.53 -11.90
N ARG A 8 -22.45 -2.74 -10.89
CA ARG A 8 -23.45 -1.66 -11.04
C ARG A 8 -22.85 -0.34 -11.46
N PHE A 9 -21.60 -0.04 -11.07
CA PHE A 9 -20.96 1.23 -11.45
C PHE A 9 -20.63 1.31 -12.95
N PHE A 10 -20.28 0.17 -13.59
CA PHE A 10 -20.10 0.10 -15.05
C PHE A 10 -21.40 -0.07 -15.85
N ARG A 11 -22.57 -0.13 -15.19
CA ARG A 11 -23.89 -0.04 -15.85
C ARG A 11 -24.54 1.33 -15.73
N GLY A 12 -23.94 2.28 -15.00
CA GLY A 12 -24.53 3.59 -14.72
C GLY A 12 -23.96 4.77 -15.51
N VAL A 13 -23.05 4.55 -16.47
CA VAL A 13 -22.41 5.63 -17.26
C VAL A 13 -22.97 5.72 -18.70
N TYR A 14 -24.15 5.13 -18.94
CA TYR A 14 -24.95 5.38 -20.16
C TYR A 14 -26.43 5.33 -19.80
N GLN A 15 -26.92 6.40 -19.16
CA GLN A 15 -28.36 6.66 -19.05
C GLN A 15 -28.57 8.13 -18.65
N ASP A 16 -28.31 9.03 -19.61
CA ASP A 16 -29.11 10.24 -19.80
C ASP A 16 -28.82 10.77 -21.20
N ASP A 17 -29.53 10.21 -22.18
CA ASP A 17 -29.86 10.85 -23.45
C ASP A 17 -31.25 10.33 -23.83
N ASN A 18 -32.26 10.79 -23.09
CA ASN A 18 -33.67 10.69 -23.48
C ASN A 18 -33.91 11.65 -24.66
N ASN A 19 -33.37 11.31 -25.84
CA ASN A 19 -33.87 11.82 -27.11
C ASN A 19 -33.35 10.99 -28.30
N CYS A 20 -33.70 9.70 -28.37
CA CYS A 20 -33.62 8.98 -29.63
C CYS A 20 -34.91 8.19 -29.86
N VAL A 21 -35.65 8.68 -30.85
CA VAL A 21 -36.78 8.07 -31.53
C VAL A 21 -36.47 6.61 -31.86
N ASN A 22 -37.47 5.74 -31.61
CA ASN A 22 -37.54 4.37 -32.10
C ASN A 22 -37.09 4.30 -33.56
N SER A 23 -35.95 3.68 -33.82
CA SER A 23 -35.41 3.48 -35.18
C SER A 23 -34.79 2.09 -35.30
N GLU A 24 -35.57 1.07 -34.95
CA GLU A 24 -35.29 -0.30 -35.42
C GLU A 24 -35.39 -0.41 -36.96
N ASP A 25 -35.98 0.60 -37.63
CA ASP A 25 -36.06 0.69 -39.09
C ASP A 25 -34.81 1.30 -39.79
N GLU A 26 -33.82 1.83 -39.06
CA GLU A 26 -32.59 2.41 -39.66
C GLU A 26 -31.32 1.55 -39.52
N ILE A 27 -31.36 0.45 -38.75
CA ILE A 27 -30.18 -0.41 -38.55
C ILE A 27 -30.02 -1.42 -39.70
N VAL A 28 -31.12 -1.85 -40.32
CA VAL A 28 -31.10 -2.84 -41.40
C VAL A 28 -30.37 -2.32 -42.67
N PRO A 29 -30.56 -1.06 -43.12
CA PRO A 29 -29.83 -0.52 -44.27
C PRO A 29 -28.33 -0.28 -44.00
N GLN A 30 -27.94 0.08 -42.77
CA GLN A 30 -26.53 0.36 -42.42
C GLN A 30 -25.68 -0.89 -42.30
N VAL A 31 -26.25 -2.00 -41.78
CA VAL A 31 -25.59 -3.31 -41.75
C VAL A 31 -25.46 -3.89 -43.16
N ALA A 32 -26.47 -3.68 -44.03
CA ALA A 32 -26.41 -4.05 -45.44
C ALA A 32 -25.33 -3.27 -46.20
N ALA A 33 -25.22 -1.95 -45.98
CA ALA A 33 -24.18 -1.10 -46.59
C ALA A 33 -22.76 -1.42 -46.08
N MET A 34 -22.61 -1.86 -44.82
CA MET A 34 -21.34 -2.40 -44.30
C MET A 34 -20.99 -3.76 -44.91
N SER A 35 -21.97 -4.65 -45.12
CA SER A 35 -21.75 -5.93 -45.81
C SER A 35 -21.34 -5.70 -47.27
N GLU A 36 -21.97 -4.74 -47.96
CA GLU A 36 -21.64 -4.40 -49.34
C GLU A 36 -20.25 -3.74 -49.46
N LYS A 37 -19.84 -2.92 -48.47
CA LYS A 37 -18.47 -2.39 -48.37
C LYS A 37 -17.46 -3.48 -48.07
N VAL A 38 -17.78 -4.46 -47.24
CA VAL A 38 -16.91 -5.63 -46.96
C VAL A 38 -16.79 -6.51 -48.18
N ASP A 39 -17.86 -6.70 -48.95
CA ASP A 39 -17.84 -7.50 -50.18
C ASP A 39 -17.16 -6.76 -51.35
N LYS A 40 -17.29 -5.42 -51.44
CA LYS A 40 -16.46 -4.59 -52.34
C LYS A 40 -14.99 -4.59 -51.92
N MET A 41 -14.67 -4.64 -50.62
CA MET A 41 -13.29 -4.76 -50.13
C MET A 41 -12.69 -6.15 -50.38
N LYS A 42 -13.53 -7.22 -50.36
CA LYS A 42 -13.14 -8.57 -50.79
C LYS A 42 -12.95 -8.67 -52.30
N MET A 43 -13.60 -7.82 -53.11
CA MET A 43 -13.38 -7.76 -54.56
C MET A 43 -12.07 -7.04 -54.93
N VAL A 44 -11.52 -6.20 -54.05
CA VAL A 44 -10.23 -5.49 -54.27
C VAL A 44 -9.01 -6.32 -53.86
N SER A 45 -9.17 -7.48 -53.21
CA SER A 45 -8.04 -8.32 -52.76
C SER A 45 -7.68 -9.50 -53.68
N LYS A 46 -7.87 -9.35 -55.00
CA LYS A 46 -7.26 -10.24 -56.01
C LYS A 46 -5.80 -9.88 -56.35
N LEU A 47 -5.13 -9.10 -55.51
CA LEU A 47 -3.67 -9.08 -55.49
C LEU A 47 -3.20 -10.34 -54.79
N SER A 48 -2.44 -11.18 -55.49
CA SER A 48 -1.86 -12.40 -54.94
C SER A 48 -0.90 -12.04 -53.80
N VAL A 49 -1.43 -12.00 -52.58
CA VAL A 49 -0.66 -11.80 -51.35
C VAL A 49 0.48 -12.82 -51.37
N SER A 50 1.72 -12.33 -51.35
CA SER A 50 2.88 -13.17 -51.57
C SER A 50 2.95 -14.26 -50.48
N PRO A 51 3.59 -15.40 -50.76
CA PRO A 51 3.79 -16.44 -49.74
C PRO A 51 4.43 -15.90 -48.46
N VAL A 52 5.25 -14.85 -48.57
CA VAL A 52 5.91 -14.16 -47.46
C VAL A 52 4.90 -13.37 -46.63
N GLU A 53 3.99 -12.62 -47.24
CA GLU A 53 2.96 -11.83 -46.55
C GLU A 53 1.92 -12.73 -45.85
N LYS A 54 1.55 -13.86 -46.47
CA LYS A 54 0.69 -14.89 -45.84
C LYS A 54 1.39 -15.52 -44.63
N SER A 55 2.68 -15.78 -44.74
CA SER A 55 3.48 -16.34 -43.64
C SER A 55 3.64 -15.32 -42.50
N ALA A 56 3.94 -14.05 -42.82
CA ALA A 56 4.01 -12.95 -41.85
C ALA A 56 2.68 -12.76 -41.11
N SER A 57 1.55 -12.80 -41.82
CA SER A 57 0.21 -12.72 -41.22
C SER A 57 -0.07 -13.87 -40.24
N LYS A 58 0.33 -15.10 -40.60
CA LYS A 58 0.22 -16.28 -39.70
C LYS A 58 1.10 -16.13 -38.46
N ILE A 59 2.33 -15.66 -38.61
CA ILE A 59 3.25 -15.39 -37.49
C ILE A 59 2.68 -14.33 -36.56
N GLN A 60 2.19 -13.21 -37.10
CA GLN A 60 1.56 -12.14 -36.31
C GLN A 60 0.29 -12.61 -35.59
N ALA A 61 -0.53 -13.45 -36.22
CA ALA A 61 -1.71 -14.04 -35.58
C ALA A 61 -1.32 -14.99 -34.44
N ALA A 62 -0.30 -15.83 -34.65
CA ALA A 62 0.24 -16.72 -33.62
C ALA A 62 0.84 -15.92 -32.43
N PHE A 63 1.58 -14.85 -32.72
CA PHE A 63 2.14 -13.95 -31.71
C PHE A 63 1.05 -13.25 -30.89
N ARG A 64 0.04 -12.66 -31.55
CA ARG A 64 -1.12 -12.04 -30.86
C ARG A 64 -1.87 -13.05 -29.98
N LYS A 65 -2.06 -14.28 -30.46
CA LYS A 65 -2.68 -15.36 -29.67
C LYS A 65 -1.83 -15.76 -28.47
N HIS A 66 -0.51 -15.81 -28.62
CA HIS A 66 0.41 -16.09 -27.52
C HIS A 66 0.38 -14.97 -26.47
N GLN A 67 0.46 -13.70 -26.88
CA GLN A 67 0.34 -12.54 -25.99
C GLN A 67 -1.00 -12.52 -25.23
N ALA A 68 -2.11 -12.81 -25.91
CA ALA A 68 -3.42 -12.92 -25.27
C ALA A 68 -3.46 -14.04 -24.22
N ARG A 69 -2.85 -15.20 -24.50
CA ARG A 69 -2.74 -16.30 -23.53
C ARG A 69 -1.87 -15.93 -22.32
N LEU A 70 -0.75 -15.24 -22.53
CA LEU A 70 0.08 -14.75 -21.42
C LEU A 70 -0.70 -13.79 -20.53
N LYS A 71 -1.47 -12.86 -21.12
CA LYS A 71 -2.33 -11.93 -20.38
C LYS A 71 -3.41 -12.66 -19.58
N LEU A 72 -4.07 -13.64 -20.18
CA LEU A 72 -5.07 -14.48 -19.49
C LEU A 72 -4.45 -15.26 -18.32
N LYS A 73 -3.28 -15.87 -18.52
CA LYS A 73 -2.55 -16.58 -17.46
C LYS A 73 -2.19 -15.64 -16.30
N LYS A 74 -1.71 -14.43 -16.61
CA LYS A 74 -1.40 -13.41 -15.60
C LYS A 74 -2.65 -13.03 -14.80
N GLN A 75 -3.79 -12.82 -15.47
CA GLN A 75 -5.06 -12.53 -14.82
C GLN A 75 -5.56 -13.67 -13.94
N ALA A 76 -5.48 -14.92 -14.41
CA ALA A 76 -5.90 -16.09 -13.64
C ALA A 76 -5.00 -16.32 -12.42
N ALA A 77 -3.68 -16.17 -12.58
CA ALA A 77 -2.73 -16.27 -11.48
C ALA A 77 -3.00 -15.20 -10.42
N TRP A 78 -3.27 -13.96 -10.84
CA TRP A 78 -3.67 -12.87 -9.95
C TRP A 78 -4.93 -13.23 -9.15
N GLN A 79 -5.99 -13.68 -9.82
CA GLN A 79 -7.25 -14.07 -9.15
C GLN A 79 -7.09 -15.24 -8.17
N ILE A 80 -6.20 -16.18 -8.48
CA ILE A 80 -5.91 -17.31 -7.58
C ILE A 80 -5.17 -16.81 -6.34
N HIS A 81 -4.14 -16.00 -6.54
CA HIS A 81 -3.34 -15.43 -5.47
C HIS A 81 -4.20 -14.58 -4.52
N GLU A 82 -4.98 -13.66 -5.08
CA GLU A 82 -5.94 -12.82 -4.37
C GLU A 82 -6.91 -13.66 -3.53
N LYS A 83 -7.47 -14.74 -4.10
CA LYS A 83 -8.37 -15.64 -3.35
C LYS A 83 -7.66 -16.40 -2.23
N LEU A 84 -6.41 -16.81 -2.44
CA LEU A 84 -5.62 -17.50 -1.43
C LEU A 84 -5.29 -16.57 -0.27
N GLU A 85 -4.86 -15.34 -0.57
CA GLU A 85 -4.60 -14.30 0.43
C GLU A 85 -5.86 -13.97 1.22
N TYR A 86 -6.96 -13.60 0.56
CA TYR A 86 -8.21 -13.32 1.24
C TYR A 86 -8.73 -14.50 2.07
N SER A 87 -8.56 -15.73 1.58
CA SER A 87 -8.95 -16.92 2.34
C SER A 87 -8.07 -17.11 3.57
N SER A 88 -6.77 -16.83 3.47
CA SER A 88 -5.83 -16.91 4.59
C SER A 88 -6.17 -15.86 5.65
N GLU A 89 -6.34 -14.59 5.24
CA GLU A 89 -6.68 -13.48 6.11
C GLU A 89 -8.04 -13.66 6.78
N GLN A 90 -9.07 -14.11 6.05
CA GLN A 90 -10.39 -14.37 6.64
C GLN A 90 -10.36 -15.54 7.62
N THR A 91 -9.57 -16.58 7.35
CA THR A 91 -9.42 -17.72 8.27
C THR A 91 -8.71 -17.27 9.54
N GLU A 92 -7.68 -16.43 9.41
CA GLU A 92 -6.95 -15.87 10.55
C GLU A 92 -7.81 -14.89 11.35
N SER A 93 -8.59 -14.03 10.69
CA SER A 93 -9.56 -13.15 11.36
C SER A 93 -10.61 -13.95 12.13
N LYS A 94 -11.13 -15.05 11.56
CA LYS A 94 -12.07 -15.95 12.26
C LYS A 94 -11.41 -16.68 13.43
N LEU A 95 -10.19 -17.17 13.24
CA LEU A 95 -9.41 -17.79 14.32
C LEU A 95 -9.16 -16.79 15.45
N LYS A 96 -8.82 -15.55 15.13
CA LYS A 96 -8.66 -14.47 16.10
C LYS A 96 -9.96 -14.19 16.85
N ASP A 97 -11.08 -14.04 16.14
CA ASP A 97 -12.39 -13.85 16.78
C ASP A 97 -12.71 -15.00 17.74
N MET A 98 -12.37 -16.25 17.35
CA MET A 98 -12.50 -17.41 18.21
C MET A 98 -11.57 -17.34 19.42
N PHE A 99 -10.28 -17.07 19.22
CA PHE A 99 -9.29 -16.94 20.29
C PHE A 99 -9.65 -15.81 21.24
N GLU A 100 -10.05 -14.65 20.75
CA GLU A 100 -10.45 -13.51 21.58
C GLU A 100 -11.71 -13.82 22.38
N LYS A 101 -12.69 -14.52 21.79
CA LYS A 101 -13.85 -15.04 22.53
C LYS A 101 -13.43 -16.05 23.60
N LEU A 102 -12.49 -16.95 23.28
CA LEU A 102 -11.93 -17.94 24.20
C LEU A 102 -11.19 -17.28 25.37
N LEU A 103 -10.37 -16.27 25.08
CA LEU A 103 -9.61 -15.49 26.05
C LEU A 103 -10.52 -14.63 26.93
N LYS A 104 -11.65 -14.14 26.39
CA LYS A 104 -12.68 -13.43 27.17
C LYS A 104 -13.55 -14.38 28.00
N SER A 105 -13.73 -15.62 27.55
CA SER A 105 -14.55 -16.63 28.22
C SER A 105 -13.77 -17.47 29.23
N SER A 106 -12.45 -17.36 29.27
CA SER A 106 -11.60 -18.19 30.12
C SER A 106 -10.55 -17.37 30.86
N ASP A 107 -10.45 -17.56 32.18
CA ASP A 107 -9.40 -16.99 33.05
C ASP A 107 -7.99 -17.57 32.77
N ILE A 108 -7.74 -18.06 31.55
CA ILE A 108 -6.59 -18.90 31.19
C ILE A 108 -5.32 -18.08 30.93
N LEU A 109 -5.44 -16.83 30.46
CA LEU A 109 -4.29 -15.94 30.38
C LEU A 109 -4.07 -15.27 31.73
N SER A 110 -2.85 -15.39 32.26
CA SER A 110 -2.49 -14.64 33.46
C SER A 110 -2.73 -13.14 33.20
N PRO A 111 -3.27 -12.39 34.19
CA PRO A 111 -3.51 -10.97 34.07
C PRO A 111 -2.29 -10.18 33.56
N SER A 112 -1.08 -10.70 33.79
CA SER A 112 0.19 -10.12 33.35
C SER A 112 0.40 -10.16 31.84
N VAL A 113 0.02 -11.25 31.16
CA VAL A 113 0.19 -11.38 29.69
C VAL A 113 -0.80 -10.50 28.95
N THR A 114 -2.06 -10.49 29.41
CA THR A 114 -3.10 -9.59 28.87
C THR A 114 -2.71 -8.12 29.06
N LYS A 115 -2.12 -7.76 30.21
CA LYS A 115 -1.61 -6.43 30.49
C LYS A 115 -0.41 -6.05 29.60
N LEU A 116 0.47 -7.00 29.28
CA LEU A 116 1.61 -6.80 28.38
C LEU A 116 1.16 -6.56 26.93
N LEU A 117 0.26 -7.40 26.39
CA LEU A 117 -0.28 -7.23 25.04
C LEU A 117 -1.06 -5.92 24.92
N HIS A 118 -1.88 -5.61 25.92
CA HIS A 118 -2.58 -4.33 25.98
C HIS A 118 -1.59 -3.16 26.02
N LYS A 119 -0.52 -3.23 26.82
CA LYS A 119 0.52 -2.19 26.87
C LYS A 119 1.27 -2.05 25.54
N ALA A 120 1.49 -3.15 24.82
CA ALA A 120 2.11 -3.14 23.50
C ALA A 120 1.24 -2.42 22.46
N GLY A 121 -0.09 -2.44 22.59
CA GLY A 121 -1.02 -1.70 21.74
C GLY A 121 -1.19 -0.21 22.08
N LEU A 122 -0.58 0.30 23.16
CA LEU A 122 -0.71 1.70 23.57
C LEU A 122 0.37 2.61 22.98
N PRO A 123 0.08 3.90 22.75
CA PRO A 123 1.09 4.89 22.41
C PRO A 123 2.21 4.94 23.47
N VAL A 124 3.45 5.11 23.02
CA VAL A 124 4.62 5.31 23.89
C VAL A 124 4.72 6.79 24.24
N GLU A 125 5.22 7.12 25.44
CA GLU A 125 5.45 8.50 25.82
C GLU A 125 6.52 9.14 24.90
N GLU A 126 6.13 10.17 24.16
CA GLU A 126 6.95 10.78 23.10
C GLU A 126 8.31 11.27 23.61
N LYS A 127 8.36 11.94 24.76
CA LYS A 127 9.62 12.49 25.31
C LYS A 127 10.65 11.40 25.58
N GLU A 128 10.20 10.29 26.17
CA GLU A 128 11.08 9.17 26.49
C GLU A 128 11.51 8.43 25.22
N LEU A 129 10.60 8.24 24.27
CA LEU A 129 10.91 7.64 22.98
C LEU A 129 12.01 8.42 22.25
N LEU A 130 11.86 9.74 22.13
CA LEU A 130 12.84 10.60 21.47
C LEU A 130 14.19 10.62 22.20
N ARG A 131 14.19 10.55 23.53
CA ARG A 131 15.42 10.47 24.34
C ARG A 131 16.18 9.17 24.09
N LEU A 132 15.48 8.03 24.09
CA LEU A 132 16.09 6.70 23.92
C LEU A 132 16.59 6.45 22.49
N THR A 133 15.96 7.09 21.51
CA THR A 133 16.25 6.91 20.09
C THR A 133 17.06 8.05 19.48
N ASN A 134 17.57 8.98 20.29
CA ASN A 134 18.36 10.11 19.81
C ASN A 134 19.64 9.64 19.06
N PRO A 135 19.82 10.02 17.78
CA PRO A 135 21.00 9.72 16.96
C PRO A 135 22.36 10.13 17.54
N ASP A 136 22.40 11.22 18.31
CA ASP A 136 23.66 11.76 18.85
C ASP A 136 24.23 10.88 19.98
N ASN A 137 23.35 10.16 20.68
CA ASN A 137 23.75 9.21 21.73
C ASN A 137 24.27 7.88 21.17
N ILE A 138 24.24 7.72 19.85
CA ILE A 138 24.60 6.48 19.16
C ILE A 138 26.03 6.57 18.65
N ARG A 139 26.91 5.75 19.23
CA ARG A 139 28.27 5.60 18.70
C ARG A 139 28.29 4.65 17.52
N VAL A 140 28.95 5.06 16.45
CA VAL A 140 29.22 4.22 15.28
C VAL A 140 30.62 3.66 15.42
N ASP A 141 30.76 2.34 15.30
CA ASP A 141 32.06 1.68 15.33
C ASP A 141 32.94 2.15 14.15
N ALA A 142 34.24 2.32 14.38
CA ALA A 142 35.19 2.71 13.34
C ALA A 142 35.29 1.67 12.19
N THR A 143 34.94 0.42 12.47
CA THR A 143 34.89 -0.68 11.50
C THR A 143 33.66 -0.64 10.59
N TYR A 144 32.69 0.25 10.83
CA TYR A 144 31.50 0.37 9.99
C TYR A 144 31.82 0.98 8.62
N GLN A 145 31.68 0.17 7.57
CA GLN A 145 31.93 0.51 6.16
C GLN A 145 30.64 0.75 5.35
N GLY A 146 29.47 0.71 5.98
CA GLY A 146 28.20 0.97 5.30
C GLY A 146 27.93 2.45 5.04
N PRO A 147 26.83 2.77 4.36
CA PRO A 147 26.44 4.14 4.05
C PRO A 147 26.19 4.95 5.32
N ARG A 148 26.61 6.22 5.30
CA ARG A 148 26.46 7.16 6.41
C ARG A 148 25.42 8.20 6.05
N VAL A 149 24.40 8.34 6.90
CA VAL A 149 23.36 9.36 6.76
C VAL A 149 23.69 10.48 7.72
N GLU A 150 24.40 11.49 7.22
CA GLU A 150 24.81 12.65 8.00
C GLU A 150 24.22 13.91 7.39
N GLY A 151 23.52 14.70 8.22
CA GLY A 151 22.85 15.91 7.77
C GLY A 151 21.56 15.65 6.99
N PRO A 152 21.12 16.60 6.14
CA PRO A 152 19.88 16.44 5.38
C PRO A 152 20.02 15.30 4.37
N ILE A 153 18.97 14.49 4.27
CA ILE A 153 18.93 13.40 3.31
C ILE A 153 19.00 13.97 1.89
N THR A 154 19.94 13.46 1.10
CA THR A 154 20.16 13.86 -0.29
C THR A 154 19.90 12.70 -1.24
N ARG A 155 19.71 13.01 -2.53
CA ARG A 155 19.57 11.98 -3.58
C ARG A 155 20.76 11.02 -3.62
N LYS A 156 21.98 11.52 -3.32
CA LYS A 156 23.18 10.67 -3.25
C LYS A 156 23.04 9.61 -2.15
N ILE A 157 22.64 10.02 -0.94
CA ILE A 157 22.39 9.11 0.18
C ILE A 157 21.35 8.05 -0.21
N PHE A 158 20.29 8.45 -0.91
CA PHE A 158 19.26 7.50 -1.35
C PHE A 158 19.79 6.43 -2.32
N VAL A 159 20.63 6.83 -3.29
CA VAL A 159 21.28 5.88 -4.21
C VAL A 159 22.28 4.99 -3.47
N ASP A 160 23.09 5.56 -2.58
CA ASP A 160 24.07 4.82 -1.77
C ASP A 160 23.37 3.76 -0.89
N LEU A 161 22.20 4.08 -0.33
CA LEU A 161 21.37 3.14 0.43
C LEU A 161 20.82 2.01 -0.46
N ILE A 162 20.33 2.34 -1.66
CA ILE A 162 19.87 1.33 -2.63
C ILE A 162 20.99 0.34 -2.94
N GLU A 163 22.19 0.83 -3.26
CA GLU A 163 23.34 -0.03 -3.57
C GLU A 163 23.77 -0.88 -2.36
N ALA A 164 23.80 -0.29 -1.16
CA ALA A 164 24.15 -1.01 0.06
C ALA A 164 23.16 -2.14 0.36
N PHE A 165 21.86 -1.87 0.24
CA PHE A 165 20.80 -2.85 0.48
C PHE A 165 20.77 -3.95 -0.58
N GLN A 166 21.06 -3.63 -1.84
CA GLN A 166 21.25 -4.63 -2.90
C GLN A 166 22.39 -5.61 -2.58
N ARG A 167 23.47 -5.12 -1.94
CA ARG A 167 24.60 -5.95 -1.49
C ARG A 167 24.33 -6.68 -0.17
N GLY A 168 23.13 -6.54 0.40
CA GLY A 168 22.75 -7.15 1.68
C GLY A 168 23.41 -6.50 2.89
N GLN A 169 23.90 -5.26 2.76
CA GLN A 169 24.46 -4.53 3.89
C GLN A 169 23.36 -4.04 4.83
N VAL A 170 23.58 -4.16 6.13
CA VAL A 170 22.67 -3.64 7.16
C VAL A 170 23.06 -2.20 7.50
N LEU A 171 22.10 -1.29 7.47
CA LEU A 171 22.31 0.10 7.88
C LEU A 171 22.57 0.17 9.39
N HIS A 172 23.52 1.00 9.82
CA HIS A 172 23.79 1.16 11.25
C HIS A 172 22.58 1.79 11.97
N GLU A 173 22.26 1.32 13.18
CA GLU A 173 21.11 1.79 13.99
C GLU A 173 21.07 3.31 14.19
N LYS A 174 22.24 3.97 14.19
CA LYS A 174 22.33 5.45 14.20
C LYS A 174 21.56 6.08 13.05
N TYR A 175 21.87 5.64 11.84
CA TYR A 175 21.34 6.20 10.60
C TYR A 175 19.90 5.77 10.36
N VAL A 176 19.51 4.61 10.88
CA VAL A 176 18.10 4.20 10.95
C VAL A 176 17.32 5.20 11.79
N CYS A 177 17.74 5.47 13.03
CA CYS A 177 17.08 6.46 13.88
C CYS A 177 17.01 7.84 13.21
N GLU A 178 18.08 8.28 12.54
CA GLU A 178 18.12 9.55 11.81
C GLU A 178 17.00 9.66 10.76
N ILE A 179 16.89 8.65 9.88
CA ILE A 179 15.83 8.58 8.85
C ILE A 179 14.45 8.59 9.52
N LEU A 180 14.27 7.78 10.56
CA LEU A 180 13.00 7.64 11.26
C LEU A 180 12.56 8.96 11.92
N HIS A 181 13.46 9.70 12.58
CA HIS A 181 13.13 11.00 13.18
C HIS A 181 12.73 12.04 12.12
N GLN A 182 13.46 12.11 11.00
CA GLN A 182 13.14 13.03 9.91
C GLN A 182 11.79 12.69 9.26
N ALA A 183 11.55 11.40 8.97
CA ALA A 183 10.26 10.94 8.42
C ALA A 183 9.11 11.21 9.37
N ARG A 184 9.30 10.95 10.67
CA ARG A 184 8.29 11.19 11.71
C ARG A 184 7.85 12.64 11.75
N ALA A 185 8.79 13.60 11.65
CA ALA A 185 8.47 15.02 11.64
C ALA A 185 7.54 15.38 10.45
N ILE A 186 7.81 14.84 9.27
CA ILE A 186 6.97 15.02 8.08
C ILE A 186 5.61 14.36 8.30
N LEU A 187 5.57 13.08 8.66
CA LEU A 187 4.32 12.32 8.83
C LEU A 187 3.39 12.96 9.88
N LYS A 188 3.93 13.49 10.99
CA LYS A 188 3.14 14.20 12.00
C LYS A 188 2.49 15.48 11.47
N SER A 189 3.13 16.16 10.52
CA SER A 189 2.60 17.37 9.89
C SER A 189 1.52 17.07 8.85
N LEU A 190 1.46 15.84 8.33
CA LEU A 190 0.51 15.45 7.30
C LEU A 190 -0.90 15.25 7.88
N PRO A 191 -1.96 15.58 7.09
CA PRO A 191 -3.32 15.21 7.42
C PRO A 191 -3.52 13.68 7.36
N ASN A 192 -4.73 13.21 7.70
CA ASN A 192 -5.04 11.78 7.68
C ASN A 192 -5.07 11.16 6.28
N PHE A 193 -4.94 11.95 5.23
CA PHE A 193 -4.97 11.48 3.85
C PHE A 193 -3.97 12.25 3.00
N ASN A 194 -3.43 11.59 1.98
CA ASN A 194 -2.59 12.24 0.99
C ASN A 194 -3.47 12.87 -0.10
N HIS A 195 -3.22 14.14 -0.44
CA HIS A 195 -3.86 14.78 -1.59
C HIS A 195 -2.90 14.74 -2.79
N VAL A 196 -3.23 13.94 -3.79
CA VAL A 196 -2.43 13.77 -5.01
C VAL A 196 -3.10 14.56 -6.13
N ASP A 197 -2.49 15.67 -6.51
CA ASP A 197 -3.04 16.55 -7.54
C ASP A 197 -2.38 16.29 -8.90
N LEU A 198 -3.12 15.68 -9.83
CA LEU A 198 -2.65 15.41 -11.19
C LEU A 198 -2.78 16.61 -12.13
N THR A 199 -3.23 17.78 -11.64
CA THR A 199 -3.12 19.01 -12.43
C THR A 199 -1.67 19.50 -12.53
N TYR A 200 -0.86 19.23 -11.49
CA TYR A 200 0.57 19.57 -11.45
C TYR A 200 1.47 18.36 -11.76
N LEU A 201 1.02 17.15 -11.44
CA LEU A 201 1.74 15.90 -11.72
C LEU A 201 1.29 15.31 -13.05
N ARG A 202 2.23 14.90 -13.91
CA ARG A 202 1.92 14.27 -15.21
C ARG A 202 1.26 12.90 -15.06
N HIS A 203 1.76 12.11 -14.12
CA HIS A 203 1.28 10.77 -13.81
C HIS A 203 1.65 10.43 -12.36
N VAL A 204 1.02 9.38 -11.84
CA VAL A 204 1.36 8.79 -10.54
C VAL A 204 1.37 7.27 -10.68
N PHE A 205 2.41 6.63 -10.14
CA PHE A 205 2.49 5.18 -10.05
C PHE A 205 1.88 4.73 -8.73
N VAL A 206 0.87 3.86 -8.78
CA VAL A 206 0.30 3.25 -7.59
C VAL A 206 0.90 1.86 -7.42
N VAL A 207 1.59 1.67 -6.29
CA VAL A 207 2.25 0.42 -5.90
C VAL A 207 1.46 -0.15 -4.73
N GLY A 208 1.05 -1.42 -4.86
CA GLY A 208 0.42 -2.16 -3.77
C GLY A 208 1.46 -2.76 -2.83
N ASP A 209 1.11 -3.91 -2.27
CA ASP A 209 1.85 -4.56 -1.19
C ASP A 209 3.26 -4.97 -1.65
N LEU A 210 4.23 -4.73 -0.79
CA LEU A 210 5.63 -5.07 -1.03
C LEU A 210 6.14 -6.18 -0.11
N HIS A 211 5.59 -6.29 1.11
CA HIS A 211 5.89 -7.36 2.05
C HIS A 211 7.39 -7.69 2.17
N GLY A 212 8.23 -6.68 2.36
CA GLY A 212 9.67 -6.85 2.51
C GLY A 212 10.38 -7.46 1.30
N GLN A 213 9.80 -7.38 0.10
CA GLN A 213 10.39 -7.85 -1.16
C GLN A 213 11.23 -6.73 -1.82
N LEU A 214 12.43 -6.51 -1.29
CA LEU A 214 13.34 -5.47 -1.79
C LEU A 214 13.64 -5.61 -3.29
N ALA A 215 13.82 -6.82 -3.80
CA ALA A 215 14.10 -7.05 -5.22
C ALA A 215 13.00 -6.49 -6.14
N ASP A 216 11.73 -6.63 -5.73
CA ASP A 216 10.58 -6.16 -6.50
C ASP A 216 10.46 -4.63 -6.43
N LEU A 217 10.69 -4.03 -5.26
CA LEU A 217 10.77 -2.56 -5.13
C LEU A 217 11.83 -1.98 -6.07
N LEU A 218 13.02 -2.58 -6.11
CA LEU A 218 14.10 -2.15 -6.99
C LEU A 218 13.77 -2.38 -8.47
N HIS A 219 13.06 -3.45 -8.80
CA HIS A 219 12.57 -3.69 -10.15
C HIS A 219 11.56 -2.63 -10.59
N ILE A 220 10.66 -2.20 -9.70
CA ILE A 220 9.72 -1.10 -9.94
C ILE A 220 10.49 0.19 -10.22
N PHE A 221 11.47 0.54 -9.38
CA PHE A 221 12.30 1.72 -9.58
C PHE A 221 13.12 1.67 -10.88
N ASN A 222 13.65 0.51 -11.25
CA ASN A 222 14.39 0.35 -12.50
C ASN A 222 13.49 0.47 -13.74
N SER A 223 12.25 -0.02 -13.65
CA SER A 223 11.31 -0.02 -14.78
C SER A 223 10.61 1.32 -14.98
N ASN A 224 10.25 2.00 -13.88
CA ASN A 224 9.42 3.21 -13.87
C ASN A 224 10.22 4.47 -13.49
N GLY A 225 11.52 4.34 -13.22
CA GLY A 225 12.39 5.41 -12.75
C GLY A 225 12.27 5.64 -11.24
N LEU A 226 13.32 6.19 -10.63
CA LEU A 226 13.31 6.55 -9.22
C LEU A 226 12.27 7.64 -8.93
N PRO A 227 11.74 7.71 -7.69
CA PRO A 227 10.94 8.84 -7.26
C PRO A 227 11.66 10.17 -7.47
N SER A 228 10.93 11.16 -7.93
CA SER A 228 11.41 12.53 -8.11
C SER A 228 10.22 13.50 -8.15
N THR A 229 10.50 14.80 -8.22
CA THR A 229 9.44 15.83 -8.37
C THR A 229 8.51 15.55 -9.55
N ASP A 230 9.06 15.06 -10.66
CA ASP A 230 8.31 14.74 -11.88
C ASP A 230 7.85 13.28 -11.96
N ASN A 231 8.20 12.45 -10.98
CA ASN A 231 7.92 11.02 -10.99
C ASN A 231 7.30 10.59 -9.65
N ALA A 232 5.97 10.71 -9.57
CA ALA A 232 5.23 10.50 -8.34
C ALA A 232 4.83 9.03 -8.11
N TYR A 233 4.81 8.64 -6.83
CA TYR A 233 4.46 7.30 -6.36
C TYR A 233 3.48 7.38 -5.19
N VAL A 234 2.47 6.49 -5.21
CA VAL A 234 1.63 6.16 -4.06
C VAL A 234 1.94 4.72 -3.70
N PHE A 235 2.48 4.49 -2.50
CA PHE A 235 2.67 3.16 -1.93
C PHE A 235 1.52 2.87 -0.96
N ASN A 236 0.74 1.83 -1.26
CA ASN A 236 -0.56 1.62 -0.66
C ASN A 236 -0.56 0.60 0.49
N GLY A 237 0.28 0.82 1.50
CA GLY A 237 0.40 -0.05 2.68
C GLY A 237 1.18 -1.34 2.43
N ASP A 238 1.35 -2.12 3.49
CA ASP A 238 1.94 -3.46 3.49
C ASP A 238 3.36 -3.51 2.93
N PHE A 239 4.18 -2.63 3.51
CA PHE A 239 5.59 -2.50 3.17
C PHE A 239 6.44 -3.59 3.82
N VAL A 240 6.02 -4.03 5.00
CA VAL A 240 6.76 -4.93 5.89
C VAL A 240 6.10 -6.30 6.02
N ASP A 241 6.76 -7.19 6.77
CA ASP A 241 6.36 -8.58 7.04
C ASP A 241 6.44 -9.52 5.83
N ARG A 242 6.34 -10.84 6.09
CA ARG A 242 6.44 -11.97 5.14
C ARG A 242 7.82 -12.12 4.46
N GLY A 243 8.34 -11.05 3.87
CA GLY A 243 9.66 -10.99 3.26
C GLY A 243 10.79 -10.84 4.27
N ARG A 244 12.03 -10.89 3.75
CA ARG A 244 13.26 -10.86 4.56
C ARG A 244 13.92 -9.48 4.62
N ASN A 245 13.42 -8.54 3.82
CA ASN A 245 14.02 -7.22 3.63
C ASN A 245 13.04 -6.09 3.93
N SER A 246 12.18 -6.30 4.93
CA SER A 246 11.17 -5.32 5.34
C SER A 246 11.81 -4.01 5.82
N VAL A 247 12.91 -4.11 6.57
CA VAL A 247 13.66 -2.96 7.08
C VAL A 247 14.24 -2.13 5.92
N GLU A 248 14.83 -2.77 4.91
CA GLU A 248 15.37 -2.05 3.76
C GLU A 248 14.25 -1.38 2.95
N VAL A 249 13.15 -2.09 2.70
CA VAL A 249 11.98 -1.57 1.98
C VAL A 249 11.45 -0.32 2.68
N ILE A 250 11.08 -0.41 3.95
CA ILE A 250 10.49 0.73 4.67
C ILE A 250 11.46 1.92 4.74
N LEU A 251 12.76 1.68 4.95
CA LEU A 251 13.74 2.77 4.99
C LEU A 251 13.89 3.47 3.64
N LEU A 252 13.90 2.74 2.52
CA LEU A 252 13.93 3.35 1.19
C LEU A 252 12.67 4.19 0.91
N LEU A 253 11.50 3.70 1.32
CA LEU A 253 10.24 4.44 1.17
C LEU A 253 10.23 5.73 2.00
N LEU A 254 10.69 5.67 3.25
CA LEU A 254 10.78 6.85 4.13
C LEU A 254 11.82 7.86 3.63
N VAL A 255 12.96 7.40 3.12
CA VAL A 255 13.97 8.27 2.48
C VAL A 255 13.39 8.96 1.25
N ALA A 256 12.63 8.23 0.42
CA ALA A 256 11.95 8.80 -0.75
C ALA A 256 10.89 9.84 -0.35
N LEU A 257 10.13 9.58 0.72
CA LEU A 257 9.19 10.54 1.31
C LEU A 257 9.88 11.82 1.79
N ILE A 258 11.03 11.68 2.48
CA ILE A 258 11.79 12.84 2.97
C ILE A 258 12.33 13.68 1.82
N LEU A 259 12.83 13.04 0.76
CA LEU A 259 13.36 13.72 -0.43
C LEU A 259 12.28 14.39 -1.27
N TYR A 260 11.12 13.75 -1.40
CA TYR A 260 10.06 14.17 -2.32
C TYR A 260 8.68 14.14 -1.65
N PRO A 261 8.45 14.96 -0.60
CA PRO A 261 7.20 14.92 0.18
C PRO A 261 5.95 15.30 -0.63
N SER A 262 6.12 15.95 -1.79
CA SER A 262 5.04 16.32 -2.71
C SER A 262 4.80 15.29 -3.83
N SER A 263 5.63 14.26 -3.95
CA SER A 263 5.56 13.27 -5.03
C SER A 263 5.58 11.83 -4.53
N VAL A 264 5.95 11.58 -3.27
CA VAL A 264 5.93 10.25 -2.65
C VAL A 264 4.91 10.24 -1.53
N PHE A 265 3.92 9.36 -1.67
CA PHE A 265 2.80 9.24 -0.75
C PHE A 265 2.77 7.82 -0.18
N LEU A 266 2.72 7.71 1.14
CA LEU A 266 2.62 6.43 1.84
C LEU A 266 1.24 6.35 2.50
N ASN A 267 0.51 5.28 2.25
CA ASN A 267 -0.69 4.93 3.01
C ASN A 267 -0.35 3.85 4.03
N ARG A 268 -1.12 3.80 5.11
CA ARG A 268 -1.02 2.76 6.14
C ARG A 268 -1.79 1.51 5.70
N GLY A 269 -1.12 0.36 5.67
CA GLY A 269 -1.73 -0.96 5.56
C GLY A 269 -1.99 -1.59 6.91
N ASN A 270 -2.52 -2.82 6.91
CA ASN A 270 -2.79 -3.58 8.12
C ASN A 270 -1.49 -4.18 8.71
N HIS A 271 -0.44 -4.37 7.89
CA HIS A 271 0.86 -4.85 8.33
C HIS A 271 1.73 -3.74 8.97
N GLU A 272 1.36 -2.46 8.84
CA GLU A 272 1.91 -1.36 9.65
C GLU A 272 1.24 -1.27 11.03
N ASP A 273 1.23 -2.41 11.73
CA ASP A 273 0.61 -2.63 13.04
C ASP A 273 1.54 -3.46 13.93
N ILE A 274 1.71 -3.06 15.19
CA ILE A 274 2.60 -3.75 16.12
C ILE A 274 2.20 -5.21 16.38
N MET A 275 0.91 -5.52 16.44
CA MET A 275 0.43 -6.88 16.70
C MET A 275 0.63 -7.80 15.50
N VAL A 276 0.49 -7.25 14.30
CA VAL A 276 0.72 -7.96 13.03
C VAL A 276 2.23 -8.18 12.84
N THR A 277 3.05 -7.15 12.99
CA THR A 277 4.51 -7.24 12.82
C THR A 277 5.21 -8.21 13.78
N VAL A 278 4.66 -8.40 14.99
CA VAL A 278 5.13 -9.43 15.93
C VAL A 278 4.88 -10.85 15.40
N ARG A 279 3.78 -11.06 14.67
CA ARG A 279 3.38 -12.37 14.15
C ARG A 279 4.03 -12.71 12.81
N TYR A 280 4.15 -11.74 11.90
CA TYR A 280 4.53 -12.01 10.50
C TYR A 280 5.98 -11.66 10.13
N GLY A 281 6.78 -11.27 11.11
CA GLY A 281 8.24 -11.42 11.04
C GLY A 281 9.04 -10.13 11.06
N PHE A 282 8.44 -8.94 10.88
CA PHE A 282 9.18 -7.68 10.93
C PHE A 282 9.87 -7.47 12.28
N PHE A 283 9.20 -7.79 13.38
CA PHE A 283 9.79 -7.74 14.72
C PHE A 283 11.01 -8.68 14.85
N ASN A 284 10.91 -9.88 14.27
CA ASN A 284 12.01 -10.84 14.27
C ASN A 284 13.17 -10.36 13.39
N GLU A 285 12.88 -9.73 12.25
CA GLU A 285 13.89 -9.14 11.37
C GLU A 285 14.67 -8.03 12.09
N LEU A 286 13.99 -7.12 12.78
CA LEU A 286 14.63 -6.08 13.61
C LEU A 286 15.53 -6.70 14.69
N ASN A 287 15.07 -7.75 15.36
CA ASN A 287 15.84 -8.44 16.40
C ASN A 287 17.08 -9.16 15.88
N GLN A 288 17.06 -9.61 14.63
CA GLN A 288 18.19 -10.28 13.97
C GLN A 288 19.22 -9.26 13.47
N LYS A 289 18.76 -8.15 12.87
CA LYS A 289 19.62 -7.12 12.27
C LYS A 289 20.26 -6.20 13.32
N TYR A 290 19.55 -5.88 14.39
CA TYR A 290 20.01 -4.92 15.40
C TYR A 290 20.18 -5.60 16.75
N ARG A 291 21.36 -5.48 17.39
CA ARG A 291 21.66 -6.20 18.65
C ARG A 291 21.35 -5.38 19.90
N THR A 292 21.69 -4.09 19.91
CA THR A 292 21.81 -3.31 21.16
C THR A 292 20.52 -2.57 21.51
N ARG A 293 19.79 -2.01 20.53
CA ARG A 293 18.63 -1.15 20.79
C ARG A 293 17.35 -1.57 20.07
N LYS A 294 17.02 -2.85 20.22
CA LYS A 294 15.83 -3.48 19.65
C LYS A 294 14.55 -2.79 20.12
N ALA A 295 14.32 -2.70 21.44
CA ALA A 295 13.06 -2.22 21.98
C ALA A 295 12.75 -0.74 21.62
N PRO A 296 13.67 0.22 21.82
CA PRO A 296 13.42 1.61 21.41
C PRO A 296 13.21 1.77 19.91
N LEU A 297 13.90 0.96 19.09
CA LEU A 297 13.74 1.00 17.64
C LEU A 297 12.37 0.47 17.20
N ILE A 298 11.90 -0.62 17.80
CA ILE A 298 10.56 -1.17 17.58
C ILE A 298 9.50 -0.14 17.98
N ASP A 299 9.65 0.50 19.13
CA ASP A 299 8.73 1.55 19.59
C ASP A 299 8.71 2.76 18.63
N LEU A 300 9.85 3.09 18.02
CA LEU A 300 9.93 4.17 17.04
C LEU A 300 9.24 3.81 15.71
N PHE A 301 9.44 2.59 15.20
CA PHE A 301 8.71 2.10 14.03
C PHE A 301 7.19 2.08 14.28
N LYS A 302 6.79 1.58 15.45
CA LYS A 302 5.39 1.57 15.90
C LYS A 302 4.79 2.98 15.94
N ASP A 303 5.52 3.96 16.46
CA ASP A 303 5.06 5.35 16.46
C ASP A 303 4.93 5.89 15.03
N ILE A 304 5.93 5.67 14.16
CA ILE A 304 5.90 6.11 12.76
C ILE A 304 4.73 5.51 11.99
N PHE A 305 4.47 4.21 12.14
CA PHE A 305 3.34 3.54 11.52
C PHE A 305 2.01 4.16 11.93
N SER A 306 1.88 4.59 13.20
CA SER A 306 0.67 5.27 13.67
C SER A 306 0.42 6.63 13.02
N TRP A 307 1.46 7.26 12.45
CA TRP A 307 1.38 8.56 11.78
C TRP A 307 1.19 8.46 10.26
N LEU A 308 1.25 7.26 9.67
CA LEU A 308 0.99 7.09 8.24
C LEU A 308 -0.44 7.52 7.88
N PRO A 309 -0.62 8.29 6.79
CA PRO A 309 -1.94 8.59 6.24
C PRO A 309 -2.76 7.33 5.97
N LEU A 310 -4.08 7.39 6.14
CA LEU A 310 -4.97 6.24 6.02
C LEU A 310 -5.37 5.95 4.55
N TYR A 311 -5.33 6.96 3.70
CA TYR A 311 -5.73 6.85 2.30
C TYR A 311 -5.10 7.95 1.45
N SER A 312 -5.16 7.77 0.12
CA SER A 312 -4.80 8.80 -0.84
C SER A 312 -6.03 9.19 -1.66
N TYR A 313 -6.26 10.49 -1.80
CA TYR A 313 -7.25 11.07 -2.70
C TYR A 313 -6.52 11.66 -3.91
N VAL A 314 -6.83 11.16 -5.09
CA VAL A 314 -6.25 11.60 -6.36
C VAL A 314 -7.27 12.46 -7.10
N ASP A 315 -6.92 13.71 -7.36
CA ASP A 315 -7.70 14.60 -8.21
C ASP A 315 -7.16 14.55 -9.64
N ALA A 316 -7.91 13.91 -10.53
CA ALA A 316 -7.61 13.82 -11.96
C ALA A 316 -8.49 14.78 -12.80
N GLY A 317 -9.00 15.85 -12.18
CA GLY A 317 -9.89 16.84 -12.79
C GLY A 317 -11.31 16.30 -13.00
N LYS A 318 -11.53 15.49 -14.04
CA LYS A 318 -12.86 14.93 -14.36
C LYS A 318 -13.22 13.69 -13.55
N CYS A 319 -12.23 13.05 -12.93
CA CYS A 319 -12.41 11.86 -12.11
C CYS A 319 -11.68 12.05 -10.78
N LYS A 320 -12.31 11.57 -9.71
CA LYS A 320 -11.77 11.60 -8.36
C LYS A 320 -11.59 10.16 -7.92
N ILE A 321 -10.37 9.80 -7.53
CA ILE A 321 -10.01 8.42 -7.19
C ILE A 321 -9.61 8.38 -5.73
N ILE A 322 -10.14 7.42 -4.99
CA ILE A 322 -9.72 7.14 -3.61
C ILE A 322 -8.94 5.83 -3.63
N ILE A 323 -7.74 5.87 -3.07
CA ILE A 323 -6.84 4.72 -2.93
C ILE A 323 -6.79 4.37 -1.45
N LEU A 324 -7.20 3.14 -1.13
CA LEU A 324 -7.26 2.55 0.20
C LEU A 324 -6.49 1.24 0.14
N HIS A 325 -5.84 0.85 1.25
CA HIS A 325 -5.17 -0.45 1.35
C HIS A 325 -6.21 -1.59 1.36
N GLY A 326 -7.07 -1.59 2.38
CA GLY A 326 -8.17 -2.55 2.51
C GLY A 326 -9.38 -2.14 1.66
N GLY A 327 -10.48 -1.77 2.32
CA GLY A 327 -11.75 -1.53 1.64
C GLY A 327 -12.56 -0.35 2.14
N ILE A 328 -13.79 -0.27 1.62
CA ILE A 328 -14.78 0.71 2.05
C ILE A 328 -15.85 -0.04 2.83
N SER A 329 -16.08 0.37 4.08
CA SER A 329 -17.25 -0.04 4.86
C SER A 329 -18.47 0.76 4.43
N ASP A 330 -19.65 0.14 4.44
CA ASP A 330 -20.96 0.76 4.10
C ASP A 330 -21.31 1.98 4.97
N LYS A 331 -20.54 2.24 6.03
CA LYS A 331 -20.73 3.33 7.00
C LYS A 331 -19.65 4.42 6.94
N ILE A 332 -18.74 4.39 5.95
CA ILE A 332 -17.62 5.34 5.88
C ILE A 332 -18.13 6.77 5.65
N ASN A 333 -17.61 7.69 6.47
CA ASN A 333 -17.81 9.12 6.29
C ASN A 333 -16.44 9.81 6.17
N LEU A 334 -16.06 10.18 4.95
CA LEU A 334 -14.78 10.84 4.66
C LEU A 334 -14.54 12.13 5.48
N LYS A 335 -15.61 12.89 5.78
CA LYS A 335 -15.49 14.10 6.60
C LYS A 335 -15.09 13.75 8.03
N LYS A 336 -15.65 12.68 8.60
CA LYS A 336 -15.29 12.20 9.94
C LYS A 336 -13.87 11.68 9.98
N LEU A 337 -13.46 10.91 8.96
CA LEU A 337 -12.10 10.37 8.83
C LEU A 337 -11.02 11.47 8.90
N ASN A 338 -11.29 12.66 8.36
CA ASN A 338 -10.33 13.77 8.36
C ASN A 338 -10.04 14.33 9.76
N HIS A 339 -10.92 14.10 10.74
CA HIS A 339 -10.77 14.62 12.11
C HIS A 339 -10.29 13.57 13.12
N ILE A 340 -10.10 12.32 12.70
CA ILE A 340 -9.63 11.24 13.57
C ILE A 340 -8.17 11.48 13.99
N SER A 341 -7.86 11.32 15.27
CA SER A 341 -6.46 11.33 15.73
C SER A 341 -5.81 9.96 15.45
N ARG A 342 -5.34 9.74 14.21
CA ARG A 342 -4.86 8.43 13.73
C ARG A 342 -3.76 7.80 14.59
N ASN A 343 -2.90 8.60 15.21
CA ASN A 343 -1.82 8.17 16.10
C ASN A 343 -2.31 7.47 17.39
N ARG A 344 -3.59 7.61 17.74
CA ARG A 344 -4.19 6.90 18.87
C ARG A 344 -4.46 5.43 18.58
N TYR A 345 -4.56 5.08 17.31
CA TYR A 345 -4.89 3.74 16.82
C TYR A 345 -3.60 3.05 16.44
N VAL A 346 -2.75 2.81 17.44
CA VAL A 346 -1.44 2.21 17.21
C VAL A 346 -1.56 0.76 16.75
N SER A 347 -2.60 0.07 17.22
CA SER A 347 -3.03 -1.20 16.65
C SER A 347 -4.51 -1.18 16.26
N ILE A 348 -4.84 -1.74 15.11
CA ILE A 348 -6.20 -2.12 14.69
C ILE A 348 -6.62 -3.48 15.25
N GLU A 349 -5.70 -4.21 15.88
CA GLU A 349 -6.04 -5.44 16.60
C GLU A 349 -6.47 -5.19 18.05
N VAL A 350 -6.12 -4.03 18.61
CA VAL A 350 -6.39 -3.67 20.00
C VAL A 350 -7.19 -2.39 20.05
N SER A 351 -8.40 -2.46 20.60
CA SER A 351 -9.22 -1.27 20.83
C SER A 351 -8.44 -0.23 21.64
N PRO A 352 -8.47 1.05 21.25
CA PRO A 352 -7.75 2.09 21.98
C PRO A 352 -8.35 2.30 23.38
N GLN A 353 -7.60 2.99 24.24
CA GLN A 353 -8.15 3.52 25.49
C GLN A 353 -9.12 4.67 25.21
N SER A 354 -10.20 4.74 25.99
CA SER A 354 -11.17 5.83 25.89
C SER A 354 -10.51 7.19 26.14
N LYS A 355 -10.93 8.23 25.39
CA LYS A 355 -10.45 9.62 25.56
C LYS A 355 -10.65 10.11 27.00
N THR A 356 -11.63 9.55 27.72
CA THR A 356 -11.99 9.93 29.10
C THR A 356 -11.30 9.07 30.17
N GLY A 357 -10.48 8.09 29.79
CA GLY A 357 -9.90 7.11 30.72
C GLY A 357 -10.90 6.07 31.22
N ALA A 358 -12.13 6.06 30.68
CA ALA A 358 -13.14 5.06 31.02
C ALA A 358 -12.75 3.65 30.57
N LYS A 359 -13.24 2.62 31.29
CA LYS A 359 -13.01 1.21 30.97
C LYS A 359 -13.60 0.78 29.62
N ARG A 360 -14.49 1.57 29.02
CA ARG A 360 -15.16 1.27 27.75
C ARG A 360 -15.15 2.49 26.84
N LEU A 361 -14.97 2.25 25.55
CA LEU A 361 -15.09 3.27 24.50
C LEU A 361 -16.51 3.83 24.42
N THR A 362 -16.64 5.10 24.03
CA THR A 362 -17.93 5.66 23.64
C THR A 362 -18.36 5.06 22.29
N GLU A 363 -19.66 5.14 21.96
CA GLU A 363 -20.15 4.68 20.65
C GLU A 363 -19.49 5.40 19.47
N GLU A 364 -19.11 6.67 19.66
CA GLU A 364 -18.36 7.44 18.67
C GLU A 364 -16.95 6.89 18.47
N GLU A 365 -16.23 6.60 19.56
CA GLU A 365 -14.89 6.00 19.50
C GLU A 365 -14.91 4.60 18.89
N GLU A 366 -15.92 3.78 19.20
CA GLU A 366 -16.11 2.47 18.57
C GLU A 366 -16.37 2.61 17.07
N ASN A 367 -17.13 3.64 16.65
CA ASN A 367 -17.39 3.90 15.23
C ASN A 367 -16.16 4.45 14.50
N GLU A 368 -15.32 5.27 15.15
CA GLU A 368 -14.02 5.71 14.62
C GLU A 368 -13.10 4.50 14.41
N TYR A 369 -12.98 3.63 15.43
CA TYR A 369 -12.15 2.43 15.39
C TYR A 369 -12.56 1.49 14.24
N ARG A 370 -13.86 1.21 14.10
CA ARG A 370 -14.39 0.36 13.01
C ARG A 370 -14.17 0.95 11.62
N GLN A 371 -14.14 2.28 11.49
CA GLN A 371 -13.84 2.91 10.21
C GLN A 371 -12.38 2.71 9.82
N ILE A 372 -11.44 2.90 10.75
CA ILE A 372 -10.00 2.67 10.50
C ILE A 372 -9.74 1.20 10.17
N GLN A 373 -10.33 0.29 10.95
CA GLN A 373 -10.22 -1.15 10.73
C GLN A 373 -10.83 -1.60 9.39
N GLY A 374 -11.76 -0.84 8.79
CA GLY A 374 -12.31 -1.19 7.48
C GLY A 374 -11.43 -0.74 6.31
N MET A 375 -10.57 0.25 6.52
CA MET A 375 -9.71 0.86 5.50
C MET A 375 -8.34 0.18 5.37
N GLN A 376 -7.96 -0.57 6.40
CA GLN A 376 -6.79 -1.43 6.49
C GLN A 376 -7.28 -2.88 6.40
#